data_AF-A0A9E5ML53-F1
#
_entry.id   AF-A0A9E5ML53-F1
#
_cell.length_a   1.000
_cell.length_b   1.000
_cell.length_c   1.000
_cell.angle_alpha   90.00
_cell.angle_beta   90.00
_cell.angle_gamma   90.00
#
_symmetry.space_group_name_H-M   'P 1'
#
loop_
_entity.id
_entity.type
_entity.pdbx_description
1 polymer ?
#
loop_
_entity_poly.entity_id
_entity_poly.type
_entity_poly.pdbx_seq_one_letter_code
_entity_poly.pdbx_strand_id
1 'polypeptide(L)'
;MTADRSASRTSFRALHPRSLLAQLTILVTAEVLLFYTYSVHDARFHWATHFLVALIVAAAVMIVHLTVRGAPGPRFPLILVLGLHLFAMAPDFVFRAGAPHAAWMDVFLGHLSAHYLPGGDKAWLLIAIVAVSAYVVLLTRWLHGRAVEATVPSAASAQLAPTSAGILRRPGRRR
;
A
#
# COMPACT_ATOMS: atom_id res chain seq x y z
N MET A 1 -31.43 5.84 -15.86
CA MET A 1 -30.71 6.11 -14.60
C MET A 1 -29.22 6.26 -14.91
N THR A 2 -28.79 7.47 -15.23
CA THR A 2 -27.38 7.84 -15.34
C THR A 2 -26.87 8.11 -13.93
N ALA A 3 -26.24 7.11 -13.32
CA ALA A 3 -25.62 7.28 -12.01
C ALA A 3 -24.59 8.40 -12.10
N ASP A 4 -24.83 9.44 -11.30
CA ASP A 4 -23.95 10.58 -11.11
C ASP A 4 -22.57 10.08 -10.64
N ARG A 5 -21.60 10.02 -11.58
CA ARG A 5 -20.20 9.68 -11.31
C ARG A 5 -19.44 10.88 -10.73
N SER A 6 -20.12 11.76 -10.00
CA SER A 6 -19.51 12.73 -9.08
C SER A 6 -18.93 12.04 -7.82
N ALA A 7 -18.68 10.73 -7.88
CA ALA A 7 -17.97 9.96 -6.86
C ALA A 7 -16.64 10.64 -6.55
N SER A 8 -16.63 11.33 -5.40
CA SER A 8 -15.48 11.69 -4.58
C SER A 8 -14.15 11.60 -5.33
N ARG A 9 -13.79 12.68 -6.03
CA ARG A 9 -12.40 12.94 -6.42
C ARG A 9 -11.60 13.15 -5.12
N THR A 10 -11.32 12.07 -4.40
CA THR A 10 -10.30 12.09 -3.36
C THR A 10 -8.99 12.34 -4.10
N SER A 11 -8.58 13.61 -4.14
CA SER A 11 -7.32 14.03 -4.72
C SER A 11 -6.22 13.18 -4.08
N PHE A 12 -5.69 12.24 -4.85
CA PHE A 12 -4.59 11.42 -4.40
C PHE A 12 -3.45 12.34 -4.01
N ARG A 13 -3.06 12.28 -2.73
CA ARG A 13 -1.93 13.04 -2.22
C ARG A 13 -0.74 12.09 -2.20
N ALA A 14 0.23 12.35 -3.07
CA ALA A 14 1.49 11.61 -3.07
C ALA A 14 2.09 11.60 -1.64
N LEU A 15 2.69 10.47 -1.28
CA LEU A 15 3.33 10.34 0.02
C LEU A 15 4.46 11.37 0.13
N HIS A 16 4.41 12.19 1.17
CA HIS A 16 5.44 13.19 1.40
C HIS A 16 6.77 12.48 1.73
N PRO A 17 7.91 12.83 1.11
CA PRO A 17 9.18 12.12 1.29
C PRO A 17 9.60 11.99 2.77
N ARG A 18 9.41 13.06 3.56
CA ARG A 18 9.69 13.04 5.02
C ARG A 18 8.82 12.03 5.79
N SER A 19 7.56 11.85 5.38
CA SER A 19 6.67 10.86 6.00
C SER A 19 7.15 9.45 5.67
N LEU A 20 7.51 9.19 4.40
CA LEU A 20 8.02 7.89 3.99
C LEU A 20 9.35 7.56 4.71
N LEU A 21 10.24 8.54 4.81
CA LEU A 21 11.50 8.39 5.55
C LEU A 21 11.25 8.06 7.03
N ALA A 22 10.36 8.80 7.69
CA ALA A 22 10.02 8.52 9.09
C ALA A 22 9.46 7.11 9.27
N GLN A 23 8.56 6.67 8.39
CA GLN A 23 8.03 5.30 8.46
C GLN A 23 9.11 4.25 8.21
N LEU A 24 10.01 4.50 7.25
CA LEU A 24 11.12 3.60 6.97
C LEU A 24 12.07 3.48 8.16
N THR A 25 12.41 4.60 8.80
CA THR A 25 13.25 4.61 10.02
C THR A 25 12.58 3.80 11.13
N ILE A 26 11.28 4.00 11.36
CA ILE A 26 10.52 3.25 12.38
C ILE A 26 10.53 1.76 12.06
N LEU A 27 10.18 1.39 10.83
CA LEU A 27 10.15 0.00 10.38
C LEU A 27 11.53 -0.64 10.56
N VAL A 28 12.59 -0.08 9.98
CA VAL A 28 13.95 -0.65 10.06
C VAL A 28 14.43 -0.78 11.50
N THR A 29 14.18 0.23 12.34
CA THR A 29 14.57 0.18 13.76
C THR A 29 13.84 -0.96 14.48
N ALA A 30 12.52 -1.09 14.28
CA ALA A 30 11.74 -2.15 14.88
C ALA A 30 12.18 -3.53 14.37
N GLU A 31 12.38 -3.70 13.06
CA GLU A 31 12.83 -4.95 12.45
C GLU A 31 14.20 -5.39 12.97
N VAL A 32 15.15 -4.46 13.11
CA VAL A 32 16.46 -4.75 13.71
C VAL A 32 16.32 -5.25 15.14
N LEU A 33 15.52 -4.57 15.97
CA LEU A 33 15.29 -4.99 17.35
C LEU A 33 14.63 -6.37 17.42
N LEU A 34 13.58 -6.61 16.63
CA LEU A 34 12.89 -7.91 16.55
C LEU A 34 13.85 -9.01 16.09
N PHE A 35 14.63 -8.78 15.04
CA PHE A 35 15.62 -9.73 14.53
C PHE A 35 16.65 -10.12 15.60
N TYR A 36 17.13 -9.16 16.41
CA TYR A 36 18.02 -9.46 17.52
C TYR A 36 17.36 -10.35 18.57
N THR A 37 16.10 -10.08 18.93
CA THR A 37 15.39 -10.94 19.91
C THR A 37 15.18 -12.37 19.42
N TYR A 38 15.05 -12.61 18.11
CA TYR A 38 14.93 -13.96 17.54
C TYR A 38 16.29 -14.63 17.33
N SER A 39 17.34 -13.85 17.10
CA SER A 39 18.70 -14.35 16.95
C SER A 39 19.25 -14.98 18.22
N VAL A 40 18.80 -14.56 19.40
CA VAL A 40 19.21 -15.15 20.69
C VAL A 40 18.69 -16.59 20.87
N HIS A 41 17.68 -17.00 20.10
CA HIS A 41 17.01 -18.29 20.23
C HIS A 41 17.14 -19.17 18.99
N ASP A 42 18.11 -18.91 18.11
CA ASP A 42 18.28 -19.57 16.80
C ASP A 42 17.01 -19.58 15.92
N ALA A 43 16.08 -18.65 16.17
CA ALA A 43 14.77 -18.57 15.53
C ALA A 43 14.74 -17.56 14.37
N ARG A 44 15.88 -17.29 13.72
CA ARG A 44 15.97 -16.28 12.64
C ARG A 44 15.04 -16.58 11.46
N PHE A 45 14.86 -17.86 11.14
CA PHE A 45 13.94 -18.30 10.09
C PHE A 45 12.48 -17.95 10.45
N HIS A 46 12.14 -18.00 11.74
CA HIS A 46 10.81 -17.75 12.26
C HIS A 46 10.45 -16.28 12.13
N TRP A 47 11.37 -15.39 12.50
CA TRP A 47 11.28 -13.95 12.22
C TRP A 47 11.07 -13.67 10.73
N ALA A 48 11.87 -14.30 9.86
CA ALA A 48 11.77 -14.07 8.42
C ALA A 48 10.40 -14.50 7.88
N THR A 49 9.87 -15.63 8.36
CA THR A 49 8.54 -16.13 7.97
C THR A 49 7.45 -15.13 8.34
N HIS A 50 7.46 -14.65 9.59
CA HIS A 50 6.53 -13.62 10.06
C HIS A 50 6.56 -12.36 9.22
N PHE A 51 7.75 -11.88 8.90
CA PHE A 51 7.94 -10.70 8.07
C PHE A 51 7.42 -10.91 6.64
N LEU A 52 7.68 -12.07 6.03
CA LEU A 52 7.21 -12.40 4.69
C LEU A 52 5.69 -12.51 4.63
N VAL A 53 5.06 -13.15 5.63
CA VAL A 53 3.60 -13.22 5.75
C VAL A 53 3.02 -11.81 5.87
N ALA A 54 3.62 -10.94 6.69
CA ALA A 54 3.19 -9.55 6.84
C ALA A 54 3.27 -8.78 5.51
N LEU A 55 4.34 -8.95 4.72
CA LEU A 55 4.46 -8.34 3.38
C LEU A 55 3.37 -8.83 2.42
N ILE A 56 3.08 -10.13 2.42
CA ILE A 56 2.05 -10.73 1.56
C ILE A 56 0.68 -10.14 1.92
N VAL A 57 0.33 -10.14 3.20
CA VAL A 57 -0.96 -9.62 3.67
C VAL A 57 -1.06 -8.11 3.43
N ALA A 58 0.02 -7.34 3.66
CA ALA A 58 0.05 -5.91 3.38
C ALA A 58 -0.18 -5.63 1.89
N ALA A 59 0.48 -6.36 1.00
CA ALA A 59 0.29 -6.24 -0.44
C ALA A 59 -1.16 -6.57 -0.83
N ALA A 60 -1.74 -7.65 -0.30
CA ALA A 60 -3.13 -8.00 -0.53
C ALA A 60 -4.10 -6.90 -0.06
N VAL A 61 -3.89 -6.35 1.14
CA VAL A 61 -4.68 -5.23 1.68
C VAL A 61 -4.58 -4.00 0.77
N MET A 62 -3.38 -3.65 0.30
CA MET A 62 -3.19 -2.49 -0.57
C MET A 62 -3.81 -2.71 -1.96
N ILE A 63 -3.76 -3.94 -2.51
CA ILE A 63 -4.44 -4.31 -3.75
C ILE A 63 -5.95 -4.16 -3.58
N VAL A 64 -6.54 -4.77 -2.55
CA VAL A 64 -7.98 -4.68 -2.27
C VAL A 64 -8.39 -3.23 -2.04
N HIS A 65 -7.60 -2.45 -1.31
CA HIS A 65 -7.88 -1.04 -1.09
C HIS A 65 -7.89 -0.27 -2.42
N LEU A 66 -6.88 -0.47 -3.27
CA LEU A 66 -6.78 0.19 -4.57
C LEU A 66 -7.96 -0.16 -5.48
N THR A 67 -8.35 -1.44 -5.53
CA THR A 67 -9.45 -1.90 -6.40
C THR A 67 -10.81 -1.44 -5.91
N VAL A 68 -11.06 -1.50 -4.59
CA VAL A 68 -12.37 -1.14 -4.00
C VAL A 68 -12.55 0.38 -3.90
N ARG A 69 -11.50 1.12 -3.52
CA ARG A 69 -11.58 2.58 -3.32
C ARG A 69 -11.20 3.38 -4.56
N GLY A 70 -10.63 2.75 -5.58
CA GLY A 70 -10.19 3.42 -6.80
C GLY A 70 -9.07 4.44 -6.57
N ALA A 71 -8.36 4.32 -5.44
CA ALA A 71 -7.29 5.20 -5.01
C ALA A 71 -6.23 4.42 -4.21
N PRO A 72 -4.93 4.78 -4.30
CA PRO A 72 -3.90 4.15 -3.49
C PRO A 72 -4.14 4.42 -2.00
N GLY A 73 -4.00 3.38 -1.19
CA GLY A 73 -3.95 3.49 0.25
C GLY A 73 -3.15 2.33 0.86
N PRO A 74 -3.07 2.24 2.20
CA PRO A 74 -3.34 3.32 3.15
C PRO A 74 -2.21 4.36 3.18
N ARG A 75 -2.40 5.45 3.92
CA ARG A 75 -1.44 6.57 4.02
C ARG A 75 -0.07 6.17 4.60
N PHE A 76 -0.02 5.10 5.38
CA PHE A 76 1.18 4.65 6.08
C PHE A 76 1.51 3.19 5.72
N PRO A 77 1.94 2.90 4.48
CA PRO A 77 2.11 1.53 4.00
C PRO A 77 3.20 0.75 4.76
N LEU A 78 4.28 1.41 5.18
CA LEU A 78 5.35 0.74 5.93
C LEU A 78 4.94 0.46 7.39
N ILE A 79 4.09 1.32 7.97
CA ILE A 79 3.52 1.07 9.29
C ILE A 79 2.48 -0.05 9.24
N LEU A 80 1.75 -0.18 8.13
CA LEU A 80 0.88 -1.34 7.89
C LEU A 80 1.71 -2.64 7.90
N VAL A 81 2.85 -2.68 7.21
CA VAL A 81 3.75 -3.85 7.23
C VAL A 81 4.19 -4.16 8.65
N LEU A 82 4.68 -3.17 9.41
CA LEU A 82 5.11 -3.38 10.80
C LEU A 82 3.96 -3.89 11.68
N GLY A 83 2.77 -3.29 11.58
CA GLY A 83 1.61 -3.71 12.36
C GLY A 83 1.19 -5.15 12.05
N LEU A 84 1.22 -5.53 10.78
CA LEU A 84 0.95 -6.91 10.36
C LEU A 84 2.05 -7.88 10.77
N HIS A 85 3.31 -7.44 10.84
CA HIS A 85 4.41 -8.25 11.34
C HIS A 85 4.23 -8.55 12.83
N LEU A 86 3.99 -7.51 13.64
CA LEU A 86 3.69 -7.68 15.07
C LEU A 86 2.45 -8.56 15.28
N PHE A 87 1.44 -8.42 14.43
CA PHE A 87 0.25 -9.28 14.47
C PHE A 87 0.60 -10.74 14.14
N ALA A 88 1.41 -11.00 13.10
CA ALA A 88 1.89 -12.34 12.75
C ALA A 88 2.66 -13.00 13.91
N MET A 89 3.42 -12.21 14.67
CA MET A 89 4.18 -12.64 15.85
C MET A 89 3.34 -12.80 17.12
N ALA A 90 2.04 -12.50 17.09
CA ALA A 90 1.19 -12.57 18.28
C ALA A 90 1.22 -13.93 19.00
N PRO A 91 1.23 -15.10 18.32
CA PRO A 91 1.39 -16.39 18.98
C PRO A 91 2.68 -16.48 19.82
N ASP A 92 3.79 -15.98 19.28
CA ASP A 92 5.11 -16.03 19.94
C ASP A 92 5.12 -15.17 21.20
N PHE A 93 4.46 -14.01 21.18
CA PHE A 93 4.32 -13.15 22.36
C PHE A 93 3.45 -13.81 23.44
N VAL A 94 2.34 -14.45 23.05
CA VAL A 94 1.45 -15.15 23.98
C VAL A 94 2.18 -16.32 24.63
N PHE A 95 2.92 -17.11 23.85
CA PHE A 95 3.72 -18.23 24.35
C PHE A 95 4.83 -17.75 25.31
N ARG A 96 5.57 -16.70 24.93
CA ARG A 96 6.62 -16.10 25.80
C ARG A 96 6.06 -15.51 27.09
N ALA A 97 4.80 -15.10 27.13
CA ALA A 97 4.12 -14.63 28.33
C ALA A 97 3.71 -15.78 29.30
N GLY A 98 4.04 -17.03 28.97
CA GLY A 98 3.78 -18.20 29.81
C GLY A 98 2.48 -18.93 29.50
N ALA A 99 1.76 -18.55 28.44
CA ALA A 99 0.61 -19.32 28.00
C ALA A 99 1.07 -20.66 27.40
N PRO A 100 0.36 -21.77 27.69
CA PRO A 100 0.66 -23.04 27.06
C PRO A 100 0.47 -22.94 25.55
N HIS A 101 1.32 -23.64 24.81
CA HIS A 101 1.18 -23.75 23.37
C HIS A 101 -0.18 -24.38 23.00
N ALA A 102 -0.87 -23.83 22.01
CA ALA A 102 -2.22 -24.24 21.62
C ALA A 102 -2.35 -24.38 20.10
N ALA A 103 -3.20 -25.30 19.63
CA ALA A 103 -3.34 -25.62 18.20
C ALA A 103 -3.75 -24.42 17.31
N TRP A 104 -4.37 -23.38 17.87
CA TRP A 104 -4.69 -22.19 17.09
C TRP A 104 -3.44 -21.38 16.74
N MET A 105 -2.39 -21.42 17.56
CA MET A 105 -1.10 -20.77 17.32
C MET A 105 -0.44 -21.33 16.07
N ASP A 106 -0.61 -22.63 15.87
CA ASP A 106 -0.10 -23.33 14.70
C ASP A 106 -0.76 -22.85 13.40
N VAL A 107 -2.07 -22.63 13.38
CA VAL A 107 -2.77 -22.24 12.14
C VAL A 107 -2.83 -20.72 11.95
N PHE A 108 -2.41 -19.93 12.94
CA PHE A 108 -2.52 -18.48 12.93
C PHE A 108 -1.77 -17.87 11.75
N LEU A 109 -2.50 -17.27 10.80
CA LEU A 109 -1.94 -16.73 9.55
C LEU A 109 -1.04 -17.72 8.76
N GLY A 110 -1.25 -19.03 8.94
CA GLY A 110 -0.44 -20.05 8.27
C GLY A 110 0.91 -20.33 8.93
N HIS A 111 1.06 -20.05 10.23
CA HIS A 111 2.29 -20.27 10.99
C HIS A 111 2.89 -21.68 10.82
N LEU A 112 2.08 -22.74 10.84
CA LEU A 112 2.52 -24.12 10.61
C LEU A 112 2.72 -24.43 9.13
N SER A 113 1.92 -23.84 8.23
CA SER A 113 2.06 -24.13 6.80
C SER A 113 3.40 -23.68 6.26
N ALA A 114 4.09 -22.78 6.96
CA ALA A 114 5.44 -22.38 6.61
C ALA A 114 6.49 -23.48 6.72
N HIS A 115 6.31 -24.42 7.65
CA HIS A 115 7.18 -25.58 7.80
C HIS A 115 6.88 -26.69 6.78
N TYR A 116 5.70 -26.67 6.17
CA TYR A 116 5.24 -27.74 5.27
C TYR A 116 5.16 -27.33 3.79
N LEU A 117 5.38 -26.05 3.48
CA LEU A 117 5.43 -25.59 2.09
C LEU A 117 6.67 -26.19 1.40
N PRO A 118 6.52 -26.91 0.29
CA PRO A 118 7.66 -27.41 -0.47
C PRO A 118 8.59 -26.26 -0.86
N GLY A 119 9.84 -26.30 -0.39
CA GLY A 119 10.82 -25.22 -0.58
C GLY A 119 10.97 -24.24 0.59
N GLY A 120 10.19 -24.39 1.67
CA GLY A 120 10.31 -23.63 2.92
C GLY A 120 10.32 -22.11 2.70
N ASP A 121 11.28 -21.42 3.32
CA ASP A 121 11.43 -19.96 3.26
C ASP A 121 11.52 -19.41 1.82
N LYS A 122 12.09 -20.17 0.88
CA LYS A 122 12.21 -19.72 -0.52
C LYS A 122 10.84 -19.61 -1.18
N ALA A 123 9.91 -20.49 -0.83
CA ALA A 123 8.54 -20.43 -1.34
C ALA A 123 7.83 -19.18 -0.81
N TRP A 124 7.97 -18.87 0.48
CA TRP A 124 7.44 -17.62 1.05
C TRP A 124 8.03 -16.37 0.43
N LEU A 125 9.35 -16.37 0.21
CA LEU A 125 10.02 -15.26 -0.46
C LEU A 125 9.46 -15.04 -1.86
N LEU A 126 9.28 -16.12 -2.63
CA LEU A 126 8.68 -16.06 -3.97
C LEU A 126 7.25 -15.51 -3.93
N ILE A 127 6.41 -16.01 -3.00
CA ILE A 127 5.03 -15.53 -2.84
C ILE A 127 5.01 -14.04 -2.47
N ALA A 128 5.88 -13.60 -1.56
CA ALA A 128 6.00 -12.20 -1.18
C ALA A 128 6.43 -11.32 -2.37
N ILE A 129 7.43 -11.74 -3.14
CA ILE A 129 7.86 -11.04 -4.36
C ILE A 129 6.70 -10.92 -5.36
N VAL A 130 5.96 -12.00 -5.60
CA VAL A 130 4.81 -12.00 -6.51
C VAL A 130 3.72 -11.05 -6.02
N ALA A 131 3.36 -11.11 -4.73
CA ALA A 131 2.33 -10.25 -4.15
C ALA A 131 2.69 -8.76 -4.22
N VAL A 132 3.92 -8.40 -3.84
CA VAL A 132 4.42 -7.02 -3.91
C VAL A 132 4.49 -6.56 -5.37
N SER A 133 4.98 -7.39 -6.28
CA SER A 133 5.05 -7.06 -7.71
C SER A 133 3.65 -6.83 -8.30
N ALA A 134 2.67 -7.66 -7.94
CA ALA A 134 1.29 -7.48 -8.38
C ALA A 134 0.72 -6.13 -7.92
N TYR A 135 0.97 -5.73 -6.67
CA TYR A 135 0.57 -4.41 -6.18
C TYR A 135 1.25 -3.27 -6.96
N VAL A 136 2.58 -3.36 -7.17
CA VAL A 136 3.34 -2.35 -7.92
C VAL A 136 2.82 -2.19 -9.35
N VAL A 137 2.53 -3.30 -10.04
CA VAL A 137 1.96 -3.27 -11.40
C VAL A 137 0.59 -2.59 -11.40
N LEU A 138 -0.30 -2.93 -10.46
CA LEU A 138 -1.62 -2.32 -10.36
C LEU A 138 -1.54 -0.82 -10.04
N LEU A 139 -0.69 -0.43 -9.09
CA LEU A 139 -0.45 0.96 -8.74
C LEU A 139 0.09 1.75 -9.93
N THR A 140 1.04 1.19 -10.68
CA THR A 140 1.63 1.82 -11.86
C THR A 140 0.58 2.05 -12.95
N ARG A 141 -0.24 1.04 -13.24
CA ARG A 141 -1.36 1.17 -14.19
C ARG A 141 -2.36 2.24 -13.77
N TRP A 142 -2.69 2.28 -12.48
CA TRP A 142 -3.58 3.30 -11.93
C TRP A 142 -2.99 4.71 -12.09
N LEU A 143 -1.71 4.90 -11.74
CA LEU A 143 -1.02 6.19 -11.88
C LEU A 143 -0.97 6.66 -13.34
N HIS A 144 -0.70 5.73 -14.26
CA HIS A 144 -0.68 6.03 -15.70
C HIS A 144 -2.06 6.48 -16.19
N GLY A 145 -3.13 5.79 -15.80
CA GLY A 145 -4.50 6.20 -16.14
C GLY A 145 -4.84 7.61 -15.68
N ARG A 146 -4.41 7.99 -14.45
CA ARG A 146 -4.60 9.35 -13.93
C ARG A 146 -3.80 10.42 -14.67
N ALA A 147 -2.58 10.09 -15.11
CA ALA A 147 -1.77 11.00 -15.91
C ALA A 147 -2.43 11.28 -17.27
N VAL A 148 -2.96 10.25 -17.93
CA VAL A 148 -3.69 10.41 -19.20
C VAL A 148 -4.94 11.28 -19.01
N GLU A 149 -5.76 11.01 -17.99
CA GLU A 149 -6.94 11.82 -17.65
C GLU A 149 -6.62 13.31 -17.44
N ALA A 150 -5.47 13.62 -16.84
CA ALA A 150 -5.04 15.00 -16.59
C ALA A 150 -4.60 15.74 -17.86
N THR A 151 -4.15 15.02 -18.89
CA THR A 151 -3.67 15.60 -20.16
C THR A 151 -4.77 15.80 -21.20
N VAL A 152 -5.91 15.10 -21.09
CA VAL A 152 -7.04 15.27 -22.00
C VAL A 152 -7.79 16.56 -21.62
N PRO A 153 -7.86 17.58 -22.49
CA PRO A 153 -8.67 18.76 -22.23
C PRO A 153 -10.12 18.34 -22.04
N SER A 154 -10.69 18.65 -20.88
CA SER A 154 -12.10 18.43 -20.63
C SER A 154 -12.91 19.23 -21.66
N ALA A 155 -13.93 18.61 -22.27
CA ALA A 155 -14.87 19.31 -23.14
C ALA A 155 -15.53 20.53 -22.45
N ALA A 156 -15.57 20.54 -21.10
CA ALA A 156 -16.01 21.70 -20.32
C ALA A 156 -14.98 22.85 -20.30
N SER A 157 -13.68 22.56 -20.47
CA SER A 157 -12.63 23.56 -20.67
C SER A 157 -12.75 24.25 -22.04
N ALA A 158 -13.23 23.52 -23.05
CA ALA A 158 -13.43 24.04 -24.40
C ALA A 158 -14.67 24.97 -24.50
N GLN A 159 -15.71 24.74 -23.69
CA GLN A 159 -16.90 25.62 -23.65
C GLN A 159 -16.70 26.93 -22.89
N LEU A 160 -15.66 27.03 -22.04
CA LEU A 160 -15.32 28.24 -21.29
C LEU A 160 -14.28 29.11 -21.99
N ALA A 161 -13.80 28.75 -23.19
CA ALA A 161 -13.00 29.65 -24.00
C ALA A 161 -13.90 30.81 -24.45
N PRO A 162 -13.73 32.04 -23.91
CA PRO A 162 -14.58 33.14 -24.30
C PRO A 162 -14.34 33.41 -25.78
N THR A 163 -15.42 33.38 -26.55
CA THR A 163 -15.54 34.00 -27.87
C THR A 163 -15.31 35.51 -27.70
N SER A 164 -14.07 35.89 -27.42
CA SER A 164 -13.57 37.27 -27.35
C SER A 164 -13.37 37.82 -28.77
N ALA A 165 -14.32 37.54 -29.66
CA ALA A 165 -14.32 38.05 -31.02
C ALA A 165 -15.40 39.13 -31.10
N GLY A 166 -15.00 40.39 -30.93
CA GLY A 166 -15.78 41.51 -31.44
C GLY A 166 -16.39 42.46 -30.40
N ILE A 167 -15.59 43.02 -29.49
CA ILE A 167 -15.92 44.37 -28.97
C ILE A 167 -15.36 45.38 -29.98
N LEU A 168 -16.23 45.80 -30.90
CA LEU A 168 -16.03 46.91 -31.84
C LEU A 168 -15.54 48.16 -31.11
N ARG A 169 -14.29 48.55 -31.36
CA ARG A 169 -13.75 49.84 -30.94
C ARG A 169 -14.25 50.91 -31.93
N ARG A 170 -15.27 51.68 -31.54
CA ARG A 170 -15.78 52.82 -32.31
C ARG A 170 -14.72 53.94 -32.41
N PRO A 171 -14.54 54.59 -33.59
CA PRO A 171 -13.61 55.70 -33.73
C PRO A 171 -14.25 57.01 -33.21
N GLY A 172 -13.58 57.64 -32.24
CA GLY A 172 -13.93 58.95 -31.70
C GLY A 172 -13.42 60.08 -32.60
N ARG A 173 -14.38 60.77 -33.25
CA ARG A 173 -14.26 62.05 -33.94
C ARG A 173 -13.56 63.10 -33.05
N ARG A 174 -12.45 63.67 -33.50
CA ARG A 174 -11.95 64.96 -32.97
C ARG A 174 -12.43 66.09 -33.89
N ARG A 175 -12.96 67.13 -33.26
CA ARG A 175 -13.29 68.43 -33.85
C ARG A 175 -12.04 69.28 -33.96
#